data_AF-A0A2H9PTI1-F1
#
_entry.id   AF-A0A2H9PTI1-F1
#
_cell.length_a   1.000
_cell.length_b   1.000
_cell.length_c   1.000
_cell.angle_alpha   90.00
_cell.angle_beta   90.00
_cell.angle_gamma   90.00
#
_symmetry.space_group_name_H-M   'P 1'
#
loop_
_entity.id
_entity.type
_entity.pdbx_description
1 polymer ?
#
loop_
_entity_poly.entity_id
_entity_poly.type
_entity_poly.pdbx_seq_one_letter_code
_entity_poly.pdbx_strand_id
1 'polypeptide(L)'
;MISSKSSLAVLLSKLRVFEAPKLKSEQYTTDSEIAAAVLWQAYYLRDIENKIIADLGSGTGILSFGALLLGAKKVFFVENDRNSVKITKENLVFIEKETKTKLSEKAIFLNQDINNFDDKVDTVIQNPPFGTKQEHADKVFLEKAFLLTNVIYSFHKIETMGFVNSISKDNGFEVTHLWKFDFPIKSTYSFHRKRIQRIKVGCWRMEKIK
;
A
#
# COMPACT_ATOMS: atom_id res chain seq x y z
N MET A 1 -6.81 14.14 15.36
CA MET A 1 -7.49 12.90 14.92
C MET A 1 -8.06 13.17 13.53
N ILE A 2 -7.80 12.28 12.57
CA ILE A 2 -8.35 12.42 11.21
C ILE A 2 -9.85 12.16 11.27
N SER A 3 -10.67 13.11 10.84
CA SER A 3 -12.13 13.08 11.03
C SER A 3 -12.91 12.63 9.79
N SER A 4 -12.26 12.57 8.62
CA SER A 4 -12.91 12.17 7.37
C SER A 4 -11.92 11.60 6.34
N LYS A 5 -12.44 10.80 5.40
CA LYS A 5 -11.70 10.32 4.22
C LYS A 5 -10.99 11.45 3.48
N SER A 6 -11.67 12.57 3.28
CA SER A 6 -11.11 13.72 2.56
C SER A 6 -9.96 14.37 3.33
N SER A 7 -10.08 14.51 4.66
CA SER A 7 -8.97 15.01 5.48
C SER A 7 -7.75 14.08 5.47
N LEU A 8 -7.98 12.76 5.41
CA LEU A 8 -6.91 11.77 5.24
C LEU A 8 -6.20 11.96 3.90
N ALA A 9 -6.97 12.04 2.80
CA ALA A 9 -6.44 12.22 1.46
C ALA A 9 -5.58 13.49 1.34
N VAL A 10 -6.06 14.61 1.89
CA VAL A 10 -5.34 15.90 1.89
C VAL A 10 -4.03 15.82 2.68
N LEU A 11 -3.99 15.12 3.81
CA LEU A 11 -2.74 14.96 4.55
C LEU A 11 -1.77 14.05 3.80
N LEU A 12 -2.25 12.92 3.28
CA LEU A 12 -1.43 11.98 2.50
C LEU A 12 -0.88 12.60 1.21
N SER A 13 -1.61 13.52 0.57
CA SER A 13 -1.16 14.19 -0.65
C SER A 13 0.05 15.11 -0.45
N LYS A 14 0.36 15.48 0.81
CA LYS A 14 1.51 16.33 1.16
C LYS A 14 2.78 15.54 1.41
N LEU A 15 2.71 14.20 1.45
CA LEU A 15 3.89 13.37 1.65
C LEU A 15 4.88 13.56 0.51
N ARG A 16 6.17 13.58 0.85
CA ARG A 16 7.22 13.56 -0.15
C ARG A 16 7.15 12.26 -0.93
N VAL A 17 7.24 12.42 -2.24
CA VAL A 17 7.30 11.34 -3.22
C VAL A 17 8.75 11.22 -3.74
N PHE A 18 8.99 10.21 -4.57
CA PHE A 18 10.29 10.00 -5.21
C PHE A 18 10.78 11.27 -5.95
N GLU A 19 12.01 11.69 -5.68
CA GLU A 19 12.66 12.80 -6.40
C GLU A 19 13.03 12.42 -7.85
N ALA A 20 13.37 11.14 -8.06
CA ALA A 20 13.64 10.54 -9.37
C ALA A 20 13.25 9.05 -9.36
N PRO A 21 11.98 8.70 -9.63
CA PRO A 21 11.53 7.31 -9.52
C PRO A 21 12.20 6.44 -10.59
N LYS A 22 12.72 5.29 -10.14
CA LYS A 22 13.39 4.35 -11.02
C LYS A 22 12.37 3.65 -11.90
N LEU A 23 12.33 4.00 -13.18
CA LEU A 23 11.44 3.39 -14.17
C LEU A 23 11.54 1.85 -14.19
N LYS A 24 12.71 1.27 -13.93
CA LYS A 24 12.91 -0.20 -13.92
C LYS A 24 12.22 -0.92 -12.76
N SER A 25 11.90 -0.21 -11.68
CA SER A 25 11.33 -0.78 -10.45
C SER A 25 9.85 -0.44 -10.27
N GLU A 26 9.18 0.11 -11.30
CA GLU A 26 7.75 0.47 -11.25
C GLU A 26 7.36 1.24 -9.98
N GLN A 27 8.20 2.19 -9.56
CA GLN A 27 7.98 3.00 -8.36
C GLN A 27 6.87 4.03 -8.61
N TYR A 28 5.62 3.56 -8.56
CA TYR A 28 4.43 4.39 -8.60
C TYR A 28 3.96 4.68 -7.17
N THR A 29 3.87 5.94 -6.79
CA THR A 29 3.24 6.30 -5.52
C THR A 29 1.73 6.13 -5.64
N THR A 30 1.11 5.45 -4.68
CA THR A 30 -0.36 5.37 -4.61
C THR A 30 -0.95 6.77 -4.57
N ASP A 31 -1.98 7.03 -5.39
CA ASP A 31 -2.69 8.30 -5.34
C ASP A 31 -3.36 8.49 -3.97
N SER A 32 -3.27 9.68 -3.40
CA SER A 32 -3.74 9.93 -2.03
C SER A 32 -5.25 9.78 -1.87
N GLU A 33 -6.05 10.08 -2.90
CA GLU A 33 -7.51 9.86 -2.86
C GLU A 33 -7.84 8.38 -2.91
N ILE A 34 -7.12 7.60 -3.72
CA ILE A 34 -7.28 6.14 -3.83
C ILE A 34 -6.83 5.46 -2.53
N ALA A 35 -5.66 5.84 -2.01
CA ALA A 35 -5.14 5.35 -0.73
C ALA A 35 -6.14 5.63 0.39
N ALA A 36 -6.60 6.87 0.53
CA ALA A 36 -7.59 7.23 1.54
C ALA A 36 -8.90 6.47 1.34
N ALA A 37 -9.38 6.29 0.10
CA ALA A 37 -10.62 5.55 -0.15
C ALA A 37 -10.53 4.10 0.33
N VAL A 38 -9.47 3.37 -0.03
CA VAL A 38 -9.28 1.97 0.38
C VAL A 38 -9.09 1.86 1.89
N LEU A 39 -8.21 2.68 2.47
CA LEU A 39 -7.94 2.65 3.91
C LEU A 39 -9.18 2.99 4.74
N TRP A 40 -10.02 3.91 4.27
CA TRP A 40 -11.27 4.23 4.95
C TRP A 40 -12.27 3.07 4.93
N GLN A 41 -12.33 2.31 3.83
CA GLN A 41 -13.12 1.08 3.77
C GLN A 41 -12.57 0.01 4.72
N ALA A 42 -11.25 -0.20 4.72
CA ALA A 42 -10.59 -1.13 5.63
C ALA A 42 -10.80 -0.77 7.11
N TYR A 43 -10.81 0.53 7.44
CA TYR A 43 -11.18 1.01 8.77
C TYR A 43 -12.63 0.65 9.14
N TYR A 44 -13.60 0.89 8.25
CA TYR A 44 -15.01 0.52 8.50
C TYR A 44 -15.21 -0.99 8.66
N LEU A 45 -14.43 -1.79 7.91
CA LEU A 45 -14.42 -3.25 8.02
C LEU A 45 -13.65 -3.78 9.25
N ARG A 46 -13.13 -2.89 10.10
CA ARG A 46 -12.37 -3.21 11.34
C ARG A 46 -11.03 -3.92 11.08
N ASP A 47 -10.47 -3.71 9.90
CA ASP A 47 -9.19 -4.30 9.47
C ASP A 47 -7.99 -3.36 9.73
N ILE A 48 -8.20 -2.19 10.34
CA ILE A 48 -7.11 -1.22 10.66
C ILE A 48 -7.00 -0.90 12.15
N GLU A 49 -8.08 -0.40 12.77
CA GLU A 49 -8.01 0.11 14.14
C GLU A 49 -7.55 -0.97 15.13
N ASN A 50 -6.53 -0.66 15.94
CA ASN A 50 -5.89 -1.58 16.88
C ASN A 50 -5.27 -2.85 16.26
N LYS A 51 -5.11 -2.90 14.92
CA LYS A 51 -4.48 -4.02 14.21
C LYS A 51 -2.97 -3.82 14.05
N ILE A 52 -2.25 -4.94 14.02
CA ILE A 52 -0.86 -5.01 13.55
C ILE A 52 -0.91 -5.22 12.03
N ILE A 53 -0.29 -4.33 11.28
CA ILE A 53 -0.38 -4.31 9.81
C ILE A 53 1.02 -4.45 9.21
N ALA A 54 1.13 -5.15 8.09
CA ALA A 54 2.31 -5.08 7.23
C ALA A 54 1.96 -4.40 5.90
N ASP A 55 2.80 -3.44 5.50
CA ASP A 55 2.77 -2.81 4.18
C ASP A 55 3.94 -3.37 3.35
N LEU A 56 3.62 -4.29 2.44
CA LEU A 56 4.63 -4.96 1.61
C LEU A 56 4.93 -4.10 0.39
N GLY A 57 6.19 -3.70 0.22
CA GLY A 57 6.58 -2.74 -0.81
C GLY A 57 6.09 -1.33 -0.47
N SER A 58 6.25 -0.93 0.78
CA SER A 58 5.64 0.30 1.33
C SER A 58 6.06 1.59 0.61
N GLY A 59 7.16 1.59 -0.15
CA GLY A 59 7.64 2.74 -0.91
C GLY A 59 7.91 3.94 -0.01
N THR A 60 7.21 5.06 -0.25
CA THR A 60 7.29 6.27 0.58
C THR A 60 6.31 6.29 1.76
N GLY A 61 5.59 5.18 1.99
CA GLY A 61 4.78 4.91 3.18
C GLY A 61 3.34 5.42 3.13
N ILE A 62 2.79 5.77 1.97
CA ILE A 62 1.46 6.39 1.90
C ILE A 62 0.34 5.52 2.50
N LEU A 63 0.36 4.21 2.23
CA LEU A 63 -0.62 3.26 2.79
C LEU A 63 -0.36 3.06 4.29
N SER A 64 0.88 2.79 4.67
CA SER A 64 1.31 2.64 6.06
C SER A 64 0.94 3.83 6.95
N PHE A 65 1.22 5.06 6.51
CA PHE A 65 0.91 6.26 7.27
C PHE A 65 -0.60 6.47 7.39
N GLY A 66 -1.35 6.21 6.32
CA GLY A 66 -2.79 6.30 6.40
C GLY A 66 -3.37 5.29 7.39
N ALA A 67 -2.83 4.06 7.44
CA ALA A 67 -3.22 3.07 8.44
C ALA A 67 -2.87 3.50 9.89
N LEU A 68 -1.68 4.05 10.13
CA LEU A 68 -1.30 4.62 11.43
C LEU A 68 -2.23 5.76 11.86
N LEU A 69 -2.55 6.67 10.94
CA LEU A 69 -3.45 7.80 11.18
C LEU A 69 -4.90 7.39 11.47
N LEU A 70 -5.29 6.20 11.01
CA LEU A 70 -6.57 5.54 11.27
C LEU A 70 -6.55 4.65 12.52
N GLY A 71 -5.47 4.68 13.30
CA GLY A 71 -5.42 4.00 14.59
C GLY A 71 -4.87 2.58 14.56
N ALA A 72 -4.10 2.20 13.54
CA ALA A 72 -3.33 0.95 13.60
C ALA A 72 -2.47 0.89 14.87
N LYS A 73 -2.39 -0.30 15.48
CA LYS A 73 -1.59 -0.54 16.69
C LYS A 73 -0.10 -0.46 16.38
N LYS A 74 0.30 -1.05 15.26
CA LYS A 74 1.67 -1.12 14.75
C LYS A 74 1.62 -1.33 13.24
N VAL A 75 2.54 -0.72 12.50
CA VAL A 75 2.70 -0.94 11.06
C VAL A 75 4.15 -1.27 10.75
N PHE A 76 4.37 -2.39 10.06
CA PHE A 76 5.65 -2.76 9.46
C PHE A 76 5.72 -2.21 8.04
N PHE A 77 6.69 -1.34 7.80
CA PHE A 77 7.00 -0.77 6.49
C PHE A 77 8.10 -1.63 5.88
N VAL A 78 7.73 -2.59 5.03
CA VAL A 78 8.67 -3.51 4.39
C VAL A 78 9.04 -2.96 3.02
N GLU A 79 10.30 -2.57 2.84
CA GLU A 79 10.76 -1.92 1.61
C GLU A 79 12.23 -2.22 1.32
N ASN A 80 12.55 -2.68 0.10
CA ASN A 80 13.91 -3.06 -0.26
C ASN A 80 14.77 -1.86 -0.70
N ASP A 81 14.18 -0.79 -1.23
CA ASP A 81 14.89 0.40 -1.71
C ASP A 81 15.21 1.35 -0.55
N ARG A 82 16.49 1.42 -0.21
CA ARG A 82 17.00 2.25 0.90
C ARG A 82 16.63 3.74 0.77
N ASN A 83 16.51 4.27 -0.46
CA ASN A 83 16.12 5.66 -0.68
C ASN A 83 14.66 5.89 -0.30
N SER A 84 13.78 4.96 -0.65
CA SER A 84 12.37 4.96 -0.25
C SER A 84 12.21 4.96 1.27
N VAL A 85 12.99 4.13 1.97
CA VAL A 85 13.01 4.10 3.45
C VAL A 85 13.48 5.44 4.03
N LYS A 86 14.47 6.10 3.42
CA LYS A 86 14.92 7.43 3.85
C LYS A 86 13.80 8.47 3.71
N ILE A 87 13.14 8.54 2.55
CA ILE A 87 12.01 9.45 2.31
C ILE A 87 10.87 9.17 3.29
N THR A 88 10.57 7.89 3.54
CA THR A 88 9.53 7.50 4.49
C THR A 88 9.82 8.00 5.90
N LYS A 89 11.07 7.94 6.37
CA LYS A 89 11.45 8.51 7.68
C LYS A 89 11.28 10.03 7.73
N GLU A 90 11.56 10.74 6.64
CA GLU A 90 11.29 12.18 6.54
C GLU A 90 9.79 12.48 6.55
N ASN A 91 8.98 11.65 5.88
CA ASN A 91 7.51 11.72 5.91
C ASN A 91 6.93 11.47 7.30
N LEU A 92 7.53 10.58 8.11
CA LEU A 92 7.14 10.37 9.50
C LEU A 92 7.30 11.67 10.30
N VAL A 93 8.46 12.32 10.23
CA VAL A 93 8.72 13.58 10.94
C VAL A 93 7.71 14.66 10.53
N PHE A 94 7.42 14.75 9.23
CA PHE A 94 6.41 15.67 8.71
C PHE A 94 5.02 15.39 9.28
N ILE A 95 4.55 14.13 9.25
CA ILE A 95 3.22 13.76 9.77
C ILE A 95 3.12 14.01 11.27
N GLU A 96 4.12 13.61 12.07
CA GLU A 96 4.10 13.82 13.52
C GLU A 96 4.00 15.32 13.85
N LYS A 97 4.70 16.17 13.08
CA LYS A 97 4.62 17.62 13.21
C LYS A 97 3.25 18.18 12.83
N GLU A 98 2.71 17.81 11.68
CA GLU A 98 1.41 18.29 11.18
C GLU A 98 0.25 17.84 12.09
N THR A 99 0.30 16.62 12.60
CA THR A 99 -0.79 16.01 13.37
C THR A 99 -0.62 16.12 14.89
N LYS A 100 0.55 16.59 15.35
CA LYS A 100 0.94 16.62 16.77
C LYS A 100 0.74 15.26 17.46
N THR A 101 0.94 14.18 16.72
CA THR A 101 0.73 12.80 17.18
C THR A 101 2.03 12.04 17.00
N LYS A 102 2.49 11.38 18.07
CA LYS A 102 3.69 10.52 18.00
C LYS A 102 3.31 9.17 17.39
N LEU A 103 3.86 8.86 16.22
CA LEU A 103 3.65 7.63 15.46
C LEU A 103 4.90 6.75 15.40
N SER A 104 6.06 7.31 15.70
CA SER A 104 7.37 6.65 15.71
C SER A 104 7.43 5.36 16.51
N GLU A 105 6.69 5.25 17.62
CA GLU A 105 6.63 4.03 18.44
C GLU A 105 5.83 2.88 17.79
N LYS A 106 4.99 3.21 16.80
CA LYS A 106 4.13 2.28 16.07
C LYS A 106 4.64 1.99 14.67
N ALA A 107 5.59 2.77 14.15
CA ALA A 107 6.14 2.64 12.81
C ALA A 107 7.46 1.85 12.82
N ILE A 108 7.44 0.62 12.29
CA ILE A 108 8.63 -0.24 12.21
C ILE A 108 9.14 -0.27 10.78
N PHE A 109 10.28 0.36 10.53
CA PHE A 109 10.90 0.43 9.20
C PHE A 109 11.85 -0.74 8.97
N LEU A 110 11.58 -1.58 7.97
CA LEU A 110 12.40 -2.73 7.60
C LEU A 110 12.95 -2.54 6.19
N ASN A 111 14.26 -2.24 6.09
CA ASN A 111 14.92 -2.15 4.79
C ASN A 111 15.37 -3.53 4.31
N GLN A 112 14.44 -4.32 3.77
CA GLN A 112 14.68 -5.70 3.34
C GLN A 112 13.75 -6.10 2.21
N ASP A 113 14.08 -7.22 1.55
CA ASP A 113 13.19 -7.87 0.60
C ASP A 113 11.97 -8.46 1.32
N ILE A 114 10.81 -8.46 0.65
CA ILE A 114 9.56 -9.00 1.22
C ILE A 114 9.67 -10.49 1.57
N ASN A 115 10.52 -11.24 0.87
CA ASN A 115 10.72 -12.67 1.16
C ASN A 115 11.33 -12.90 2.54
N ASN A 116 12.07 -11.93 3.09
CA ASN A 116 12.74 -12.02 4.39
C ASN A 116 11.86 -11.57 5.57
N PHE A 117 10.59 -11.20 5.33
CA PHE A 117 9.67 -10.76 6.38
C PHE A 117 8.69 -11.87 6.76
N ASP A 118 8.80 -12.46 7.95
CA ASP A 118 8.00 -13.64 8.35
C ASP A 118 7.05 -13.41 9.53
N ASP A 119 6.93 -12.17 10.01
CA ASP A 119 6.07 -11.84 11.14
C ASP A 119 4.59 -11.98 10.76
N LYS A 120 3.83 -12.75 11.55
CA LYS A 120 2.37 -12.82 11.43
C LYS A 120 1.73 -11.48 11.81
N VAL A 121 0.79 -11.02 11.00
CA VAL A 121 0.08 -9.75 11.19
C VAL A 121 -1.43 -9.91 11.03
N ASP A 122 -2.19 -8.98 11.59
CA ASP A 122 -3.66 -9.01 11.50
C ASP A 122 -4.16 -8.68 10.10
N THR A 123 -3.47 -7.76 9.40
CA THR A 123 -3.83 -7.32 8.04
C THR A 123 -2.56 -7.06 7.22
N VAL A 124 -2.56 -7.46 5.95
CA VAL A 124 -1.57 -7.00 4.96
C VAL A 124 -2.23 -5.98 4.05
N ILE A 125 -1.55 -4.88 3.78
CA ILE A 125 -1.90 -3.91 2.74
C ILE A 125 -0.72 -3.82 1.77
N GLN A 126 -0.96 -3.76 0.46
CA GLN A 126 0.15 -3.69 -0.50
C GLN A 126 -0.30 -3.11 -1.83
N ASN A 127 0.56 -2.29 -2.44
CA ASN A 127 0.43 -1.85 -3.82
C ASN A 127 1.64 -2.36 -4.61
N PRO A 128 1.66 -3.65 -4.97
CA PRO A 128 2.80 -4.25 -5.66
C PRO A 128 3.00 -3.64 -7.05
N PRO A 129 4.20 -3.80 -7.65
CA PRO A 129 4.40 -3.47 -9.06
C PRO A 129 3.41 -4.24 -9.94
N PHE A 130 2.89 -3.60 -10.99
CA PHE A 130 1.84 -4.15 -11.85
C PHE A 130 2.35 -5.04 -13.00
N GLY A 131 3.59 -5.54 -12.88
CA GLY A 131 4.17 -6.55 -13.75
C GLY A 131 4.34 -6.12 -15.21
N THR A 132 4.46 -4.82 -15.52
CA THR A 132 4.75 -4.36 -16.90
C THR A 132 6.19 -4.61 -17.32
N LYS A 133 7.11 -4.76 -16.36
CA LYS A 133 8.55 -4.91 -16.61
C LYS A 133 9.17 -6.14 -15.98
N GLN A 134 8.53 -6.71 -14.97
CA GLN A 134 8.93 -7.96 -14.32
C GLN A 134 7.71 -8.87 -14.26
N GLU A 135 7.73 -9.93 -15.05
CA GLU A 135 6.70 -10.97 -14.97
C GLU A 135 6.70 -11.55 -13.54
N HIS A 136 5.51 -11.80 -13.00
CA HIS A 136 5.27 -12.43 -11.70
C HIS A 136 5.64 -11.65 -10.43
N ALA A 137 6.00 -10.36 -10.53
CA ALA A 137 6.28 -9.58 -9.32
C ALA A 137 5.04 -9.45 -8.42
N ASP A 138 3.84 -9.26 -8.99
CA ASP A 138 2.58 -9.23 -8.25
C ASP A 138 2.22 -10.57 -7.59
N LYS A 139 2.62 -11.69 -8.21
CA LYS A 139 2.47 -13.04 -7.67
C LYS A 139 3.25 -13.23 -6.36
N VAL A 140 4.54 -12.85 -6.34
CA VAL A 140 5.41 -13.01 -5.16
C VAL A 140 4.85 -12.27 -3.95
N PHE A 141 4.31 -11.07 -4.17
CA PHE A 141 3.67 -10.27 -3.11
C PHE A 141 2.40 -10.95 -2.57
N LEU A 142 1.54 -11.48 -3.44
CA LEU A 142 0.34 -12.21 -3.02
C LEU A 142 0.69 -13.49 -2.25
N GLU A 143 1.59 -14.32 -2.78
CA GLU A 143 2.04 -15.54 -2.11
C GLU A 143 2.61 -15.25 -0.72
N LYS A 144 3.43 -14.18 -0.61
CA LYS A 144 3.93 -13.75 0.69
C LYS A 144 2.79 -13.29 1.61
N ALA A 145 1.85 -12.47 1.13
CA ALA A 145 0.74 -12.00 1.94
C ALA A 145 -0.14 -13.14 2.48
N PHE A 146 -0.44 -14.17 1.66
CA PHE A 146 -1.22 -15.35 2.09
C PHE A 146 -0.56 -16.12 3.24
N LEU A 147 0.78 -16.09 3.32
CA LEU A 147 1.51 -16.71 4.42
C LEU A 147 1.46 -15.88 5.71
N LEU A 148 1.22 -14.56 5.67
CA LEU A 148 1.44 -13.69 6.82
C LEU A 148 0.16 -13.37 7.61
N THR A 149 -1.01 -13.45 6.98
CA THR A 149 -2.25 -12.92 7.56
C THR A 149 -3.48 -13.67 7.09
N ASN A 150 -4.65 -13.34 7.66
CA ASN A 150 -5.95 -13.81 7.21
C ASN A 150 -6.73 -12.75 6.41
N VAL A 151 -6.28 -11.48 6.38
CA VAL A 151 -6.94 -10.38 5.66
C VAL A 151 -5.94 -9.59 4.85
N ILE A 152 -6.17 -9.47 3.53
CA ILE A 152 -5.24 -8.84 2.60
C ILE A 152 -5.97 -7.79 1.76
N TYR A 153 -5.37 -6.62 1.63
CA TYR A 153 -5.75 -5.58 0.67
C TYR A 153 -4.62 -5.43 -0.36
N SER A 154 -4.89 -5.78 -1.61
CA SER A 154 -3.86 -5.77 -2.66
C SER A 154 -4.34 -5.06 -3.91
N PHE A 155 -3.53 -4.13 -4.43
CA PHE A 155 -3.83 -3.42 -5.67
C PHE A 155 -3.29 -4.19 -6.89
N HIS A 156 -4.14 -4.38 -7.90
CA HIS A 156 -3.76 -5.03 -9.17
C HIS A 156 -4.47 -4.37 -10.34
N LYS A 157 -3.97 -4.59 -11.55
CA LYS A 157 -4.68 -4.21 -12.77
C LYS A 157 -6.00 -4.95 -12.89
N ILE A 158 -7.03 -4.29 -13.43
CA ILE A 158 -8.33 -4.94 -13.62
C ILE A 158 -8.24 -6.11 -14.61
N GLU A 159 -7.33 -6.01 -15.58
CA GLU A 159 -7.07 -7.06 -16.56
C GLU A 159 -6.55 -8.36 -15.92
N THR A 160 -5.92 -8.29 -14.73
CA THR A 160 -5.41 -9.47 -14.01
C THR A 160 -6.42 -10.05 -13.02
N MET A 161 -7.68 -9.63 -13.05
CA MET A 161 -8.73 -10.12 -12.14
C MET A 161 -8.86 -11.64 -12.10
N GLY A 162 -8.80 -12.31 -13.26
CA GLY A 162 -8.86 -13.78 -13.32
C GLY A 162 -7.72 -14.44 -12.57
N PHE A 163 -6.51 -13.89 -12.69
CA PHE A 163 -5.33 -14.36 -11.96
C PHE A 163 -5.47 -14.14 -10.46
N VAL A 164 -5.82 -12.93 -10.01
CA VAL A 164 -5.98 -12.60 -8.59
C VAL A 164 -7.04 -13.49 -7.93
N ASN A 165 -8.17 -13.72 -8.60
CA ASN A 165 -9.21 -14.60 -8.08
C ASN A 165 -8.74 -16.07 -8.00
N SER A 166 -8.04 -16.58 -9.03
CA SER A 166 -7.52 -17.96 -9.02
C SER A 166 -6.50 -18.15 -7.91
N ILE A 167 -5.48 -17.30 -7.84
CA ILE A 167 -4.41 -17.46 -6.85
C ILE A 167 -4.91 -17.30 -5.42
N SER A 168 -5.93 -16.44 -5.20
CA SER A 168 -6.58 -16.34 -3.89
C SER A 168 -7.21 -17.66 -3.49
N LYS A 169 -8.02 -18.25 -4.39
CA LYS A 169 -8.69 -19.53 -4.17
C LYS A 169 -7.69 -20.66 -3.94
N ASP A 170 -6.65 -20.73 -4.76
CA ASP A 170 -5.60 -21.76 -4.68
C ASP A 170 -4.84 -21.72 -3.34
N ASN A 171 -4.82 -20.55 -2.68
CA ASN A 171 -4.20 -20.36 -1.36
C ASN A 171 -5.21 -20.36 -0.20
N GLY A 172 -6.47 -20.74 -0.43
CA GLY A 172 -7.51 -20.83 0.61
C GLY A 172 -8.07 -19.48 1.05
N PHE A 173 -8.07 -18.48 0.16
CA PHE A 173 -8.68 -17.17 0.37
C PHE A 173 -9.85 -16.96 -0.59
N GLU A 174 -10.87 -16.23 -0.11
CA GLU A 174 -11.95 -15.72 -0.94
C GLU A 174 -11.82 -14.21 -1.13
N VAL A 175 -12.22 -13.74 -2.31
CA VAL A 175 -12.32 -12.30 -2.60
C VAL A 175 -13.67 -11.81 -2.08
N THR A 176 -13.65 -11.00 -1.04
CA THR A 176 -14.87 -10.46 -0.39
C THR A 176 -15.28 -9.11 -0.98
N HIS A 177 -14.32 -8.29 -1.39
CA HIS A 177 -14.57 -6.96 -1.94
C HIS A 177 -13.60 -6.64 -3.07
N LEU A 178 -14.08 -5.82 -4.01
CA LEU A 178 -13.28 -5.25 -5.09
C LEU A 178 -13.68 -3.79 -5.30
N TRP A 179 -12.75 -2.87 -5.05
CA TRP A 179 -12.91 -1.46 -5.38
C TRP A 179 -12.13 -1.13 -6.65
N LYS A 180 -12.79 -0.55 -7.66
CA LYS A 180 -12.19 -0.24 -8.96
C LYS A 180 -11.90 1.26 -9.08
N PHE A 181 -10.76 1.60 -9.66
CA PHE A 181 -10.25 2.97 -9.76
C PHE A 181 -9.66 3.27 -11.14
N ASP A 182 -9.80 4.52 -11.54
CA ASP A 182 -9.03 5.13 -12.64
C ASP A 182 -7.74 5.71 -12.10
N PHE A 183 -6.73 4.85 -11.96
CA PHE A 183 -5.49 5.14 -11.25
C PHE A 183 -4.59 6.07 -12.06
N PRO A 184 -4.26 7.26 -11.55
CA PRO A 184 -3.39 8.20 -12.26
C PRO A 184 -1.93 7.79 -12.09
N ILE A 185 -1.26 7.47 -13.19
CA ILE A 185 0.19 7.38 -13.28
C ILE A 185 0.70 8.74 -13.74
N LYS A 186 1.29 9.50 -12.81
CA LYS A 186 1.94 10.78 -13.13
C LYS A 186 3.21 10.51 -13.94
N SER A 187 3.39 11.24 -15.05
CA SER A 187 4.65 11.24 -15.79
C SER A 187 5.74 11.84 -14.90
N THR A 188 6.81 11.10 -14.67
CA THR A 188 7.88 11.44 -13.74
C THR A 188 9.04 12.19 -14.38
N TYR A 189 8.88 12.62 -15.65
CA TYR A 189 9.85 13.43 -16.38
C TYR A 189 9.26 14.76 -16.87
N SER A 190 10.08 15.80 -16.79
CA SER A 190 9.81 17.19 -17.21
C SER A 190 9.64 17.39 -18.73
N PHE A 191 9.84 16.35 -19.55
CA PHE A 191 9.95 16.49 -21.01
C PHE A 191 8.86 15.79 -21.84
N HIS A 192 7.76 15.32 -21.25
CA HIS A 192 6.64 14.73 -22.01
C HIS A 192 5.32 15.50 -21.88
N ARG A 193 4.72 15.84 -23.04
CA ARG A 193 3.49 16.63 -23.22
C ARG A 193 2.18 15.94 -22.80
N LYS A 194 2.16 14.65 -22.41
CA LYS A 194 0.96 13.97 -21.87
C LYS A 194 1.06 13.89 -20.34
N ARG A 195 0.24 14.71 -19.67
CA ARG A 195 0.40 15.14 -18.27
C ARG A 195 0.16 14.04 -17.24
N ILE A 196 -0.73 13.06 -17.52
CA ILE A 196 -1.08 11.93 -16.63
C ILE A 196 -1.60 10.79 -17.52
N GLN A 197 -1.10 9.56 -17.36
CA GLN A 197 -1.72 8.35 -17.92
C GLN A 197 -2.66 7.74 -16.88
N ARG A 198 -3.82 7.23 -17.28
CA ARG A 198 -4.72 6.52 -16.37
C ARG A 198 -4.77 5.04 -16.74
N ILE A 199 -4.67 4.17 -15.74
CA ILE A 199 -4.84 2.73 -15.88
C ILE A 199 -5.99 2.25 -14.99
N LYS A 200 -6.65 1.16 -15.39
CA LYS A 200 -7.72 0.55 -14.59
C LYS A 200 -7.09 -0.35 -13.53
N VAL A 201 -7.22 0.04 -12.27
CA VAL A 201 -6.68 -0.72 -11.12
C VAL A 201 -7.83 -1.07 -10.20
N GLY A 202 -7.80 -2.26 -9.63
CA GLY A 202 -8.65 -2.67 -8.53
C GLY A 202 -7.85 -2.83 -7.24
N CYS A 203 -8.51 -2.63 -6.10
CA CYS A 203 -8.03 -3.13 -4.82
C CYS A 203 -8.93 -4.28 -4.38
N TRP A 204 -8.33 -5.46 -4.20
CA TRP A 204 -9.01 -6.66 -3.73
C TRP A 204 -8.87 -6.76 -2.22
N ARG A 205 -9.98 -6.99 -1.52
CA ARG A 205 -9.95 -7.52 -0.15
C ARG A 205 -10.12 -9.04 -0.21
N MET A 206 -9.09 -9.75 0.22
CA MET A 206 -9.09 -11.21 0.33
C MET A 206 -9.14 -11.61 1.80
N GLU A 207 -9.97 -12.59 2.13
CA GLU A 207 -10.10 -13.12 3.49
C GLU A 207 -9.94 -14.64 3.48
N LYS A 208 -9.23 -15.18 4.48
CA LYS A 208 -8.96 -16.61 4.57
C LYS A 208 -10.26 -17.38 4.83
N ILE A 209 -10.51 -18.41 4.03
CA ILE A 209 -11.66 -19.29 4.20
C ILE A 209 -11.48 -20.06 5.51
N LYS A 210 -12.53 -20.10 6.32
CA LYS A 210 -12.55 -20.81 7.61
C LYS A 210 -12.69 -22.32 7.43
#